data_AF-A0A1I4INM8-F1
#
_entry.id   AF-A0A1I4INM8-F1
#
_cell.length_a   1.000
_cell.length_b   1.000
_cell.length_c   1.000
_cell.angle_alpha   90.00
_cell.angle_beta   90.00
_cell.angle_gamma   90.00
#
_symmetry.space_group_name_H-M   'P 1'
#
loop_
_entity.id
_entity.type
_entity.pdbx_description
1 polymer ?
#
loop_
_entity_poly.entity_id
_entity_poly.type
_entity_poly.pdbx_seq_one_letter_code
_entity_poly.pdbx_strand_id
1 'polypeptide(L)'
;MNDDDPTRPLDVDDESSYVVAQVRGERIEVAASVLDELGGVAADDGMTAEAWLERNIGPSILYGTIVQLVDEFATFELDAADDEGVAPIVQVATWRATLDESRAAADDVWGDPTLAYADQVRDAATRLDGLLETVETSLVALDEQRRRHGADHELVGELAENVDRQVELLHRVAEAMTE
;
A
#
# COMPACT_ATOMS: atom_id res chain seq x y z
N MET A 1 28.41 3.53 47.89
CA MET A 1 27.58 4.47 47.12
C MET A 1 27.92 4.20 45.65
N ASN A 2 27.04 3.49 44.97
CA ASN A 2 26.97 3.41 43.51
C ASN A 2 25.49 3.65 43.23
N ASP A 3 25.18 4.83 42.69
CA ASP A 3 23.86 5.17 42.20
C ASP A 3 23.76 4.64 40.77
N ASP A 4 23.13 3.48 40.60
CA ASP A 4 22.56 3.06 39.33
C ASP A 4 21.36 3.97 39.06
N ASP A 5 21.55 5.00 38.26
CA ASP A 5 20.47 5.85 37.75
C ASP A 5 19.85 5.18 36.50
N PRO A 6 18.59 4.69 36.58
CA PRO A 6 17.92 4.01 35.48
C PRO A 6 17.36 4.98 34.41
N THR A 7 17.69 6.28 34.48
CA THR A 7 17.19 7.31 33.55
C THR A 7 18.18 7.70 32.46
N ARG A 8 19.32 6.99 32.31
CA ARG A 8 20.16 7.17 31.12
C ARG A 8 19.33 6.88 29.87
N PRO A 9 19.21 7.82 28.92
CA PRO A 9 18.74 7.49 27.59
C PRO A 9 19.61 6.34 27.09
N LEU A 10 18.98 5.25 26.67
CA LEU A 10 19.67 4.25 25.86
C LEU A 10 20.33 5.02 24.72
N ASP A 11 21.64 4.87 24.53
CA ASP A 11 22.30 5.30 23.30
C ASP A 11 21.55 4.58 22.18
N VAL A 12 20.62 5.30 21.53
CA VAL A 12 20.01 4.87 20.29
C VAL A 12 21.17 4.92 19.31
N ASP A 13 21.62 3.77 18.83
CA ASP A 13 22.64 3.73 17.78
C ASP A 13 22.17 4.67 16.66
N ASP A 14 22.86 5.80 16.50
CA ASP A 14 22.68 6.75 15.39
C ASP A 14 23.19 6.04 14.13
N GLU A 15 22.37 5.10 13.64
CA GLU A 15 22.67 4.37 12.43
C GLU A 15 22.74 5.37 11.27
N SER A 16 23.84 5.31 10.52
CA SER A 16 24.01 6.19 9.37
C SER A 16 22.96 5.87 8.30
N SER A 17 22.29 6.89 7.77
CA SER A 17 21.35 6.78 6.66
C SER A 17 21.98 7.28 5.35
N TYR A 18 21.48 6.77 4.23
CA TYR A 18 21.86 7.18 2.88
C TYR A 18 20.63 7.62 2.10
N VAL A 19 20.73 8.72 1.37
CA VAL A 19 19.62 9.22 0.54
C VAL A 19 19.70 8.64 -0.84
N VAL A 20 18.65 7.91 -1.19
CA VAL A 20 18.58 7.10 -2.42
C VAL A 20 17.71 7.71 -3.49
N ALA A 21 16.80 8.61 -3.09
CA ALA A 21 15.94 9.32 -4.02
C ALA A 21 15.39 10.58 -3.37
N GLN A 22 14.95 11.49 -4.23
CA GLN A 22 14.07 12.58 -3.83
C GLN A 22 12.76 12.46 -4.59
N VAL A 23 11.68 12.20 -3.89
CA VAL A 23 10.35 12.01 -4.47
C VAL A 23 9.46 13.13 -3.98
N ARG A 24 8.96 13.94 -4.92
CA ARG A 24 8.03 15.06 -4.64
C ARG A 24 8.51 16.03 -3.55
N GLY A 25 9.83 16.20 -3.42
CA GLY A 25 10.47 17.09 -2.47
C GLY A 25 10.92 16.42 -1.16
N GLU A 26 10.47 15.20 -0.89
CA GLU A 26 10.86 14.41 0.28
C GLU A 26 12.07 13.53 -0.03
N ARG A 27 12.96 13.38 0.97
CA ARG A 27 14.14 12.53 0.87
C ARG A 27 13.76 11.12 1.30
N ILE A 28 13.99 10.15 0.43
CA ILE A 28 13.92 8.74 0.80
C ILE A 28 15.30 8.35 1.33
N GLU A 29 15.36 8.02 2.62
CA GLU A 29 16.59 7.63 3.29
C GLU A 29 16.52 6.15 3.68
N VAL A 30 17.62 5.44 3.49
CA VAL A 30 17.74 4.01 3.80
C VAL A 30 18.89 3.82 4.79
N ALA A 31 18.65 2.99 5.80
CA ALA A 31 19.63 2.67 6.82
C ALA A 31 20.83 1.92 6.22
N ALA A 32 22.04 2.17 6.73
CA ALA A 32 23.26 1.54 6.22
C ALA A 32 23.22 0.01 6.30
N SER A 33 22.60 -0.56 7.35
CA SER A 33 22.39 -2.01 7.46
C SER A 33 21.62 -2.60 6.28
N VAL A 34 20.62 -1.89 5.77
CA VAL A 34 19.82 -2.33 4.61
C VAL A 34 20.68 -2.32 3.34
N LEU A 35 21.58 -1.33 3.18
CA LEU A 35 22.52 -1.31 2.06
C LEU A 35 23.53 -2.47 2.12
N ASP A 36 24.02 -2.80 3.32
CA ASP A 36 24.93 -3.94 3.52
C ASP A 36 24.24 -5.28 3.17
N GLU A 37 22.97 -5.45 3.54
CA GLU A 37 22.16 -6.61 3.18
C GLU A 37 21.89 -6.69 1.66
N LEU A 38 21.65 -5.54 1.02
CA LEU A 38 21.43 -5.44 -0.43
C LEU A 38 22.70 -5.63 -1.25
N GLY A 39 23.89 -5.52 -0.65
CA GLY A 39 25.16 -5.61 -1.36
C GLY A 39 25.33 -6.90 -2.16
N GLY A 40 24.81 -8.03 -1.66
CA GLY A 40 24.82 -9.31 -2.39
C GLY A 40 23.95 -9.29 -3.65
N VAL A 41 22.72 -8.78 -3.55
CA VAL A 41 21.78 -8.67 -4.66
C VAL A 41 22.28 -7.68 -5.71
N ALA A 42 22.79 -6.53 -5.26
CA ALA A 42 23.35 -5.52 -6.15
C ALA A 42 24.59 -6.02 -6.90
N ALA A 43 25.43 -6.83 -6.24
CA ALA A 43 26.61 -7.41 -6.87
C ALA A 43 26.26 -8.40 -7.99
N ASP A 44 25.17 -9.16 -7.86
CA ASP A 44 24.69 -10.06 -8.93
C ASP A 44 24.30 -9.28 -10.20
N ASP A 45 23.79 -8.05 -10.03
CA ASP A 45 23.50 -7.11 -11.12
C ASP A 45 24.71 -6.25 -11.54
N GLY A 46 25.87 -6.44 -10.90
CA GLY A 46 27.10 -5.70 -11.18
C GLY A 46 27.09 -4.23 -10.75
N MET A 47 26.31 -3.89 -9.72
CA MET A 47 26.10 -2.54 -9.20
C MET A 47 26.50 -2.41 -7.72
N THR A 48 26.61 -1.18 -7.21
CA THR A 48 26.64 -0.94 -5.76
C THR A 48 25.21 -1.00 -5.20
N ALA A 49 25.06 -1.21 -3.90
CA ALA A 49 23.75 -1.26 -3.25
C ALA A 49 22.94 0.03 -3.46
N GLU A 50 23.61 1.19 -3.42
CA GLU A 50 23.00 2.50 -3.66
C GLU A 50 22.48 2.62 -5.09
N ALA A 51 23.33 2.30 -6.08
CA ALA A 51 22.97 2.38 -7.49
C ALA A 51 21.86 1.37 -7.86
N TRP A 52 21.88 0.20 -7.24
CA TRP A 52 20.83 -0.79 -7.39
C TRP A 52 19.50 -0.28 -6.84
N LEU A 53 19.52 0.35 -5.66
CA LEU A 53 18.31 0.87 -5.05
C LEU A 53 17.76 2.07 -5.84
N GLU A 54 18.60 3.03 -6.22
CA GLU A 54 18.23 4.15 -7.11
C GLU A 54 17.51 3.66 -8.38
N ARG A 55 17.97 2.54 -8.94
CA ARG A 55 17.42 1.95 -10.17
C ARG A 55 16.10 1.21 -9.94
N ASN A 56 15.87 0.69 -8.74
CA ASN A 56 14.73 -0.18 -8.41
C ASN A 56 13.73 0.45 -7.42
N ILE A 57 13.95 1.69 -7.00
CA ILE A 57 13.13 2.38 -5.99
C ILE A 57 11.68 2.58 -6.45
N GLY A 58 11.44 2.88 -7.74
CA GLY A 58 10.09 3.03 -8.30
C GLY A 58 9.22 1.79 -8.08
N PRO A 59 9.62 0.61 -8.58
CA PRO A 59 8.92 -0.64 -8.30
C PRO A 59 8.74 -0.92 -6.80
N SER A 60 9.75 -0.64 -5.97
CA SER A 60 9.69 -0.87 -4.52
C SER A 60 8.66 0.00 -3.81
N ILE A 61 8.55 1.29 -4.18
CA ILE A 61 7.52 2.21 -3.65
C ILE A 61 6.13 1.65 -3.96
N LEU A 62 5.90 1.31 -5.23
CA LEU A 62 4.58 0.84 -5.67
C LEU A 62 4.22 -0.52 -5.07
N TYR A 63 5.19 -1.44 -4.99
CA TYR A 63 5.00 -2.74 -4.36
C TYR A 63 4.68 -2.61 -2.86
N GLY A 64 5.42 -1.78 -2.13
CA GLY A 64 5.17 -1.53 -0.71
C GLY A 64 3.75 -1.01 -0.44
N THR A 65 3.27 -0.08 -1.27
CA THR A 65 1.88 0.41 -1.17
C THR A 65 0.87 -0.68 -1.49
N ILE A 66 1.10 -1.51 -2.51
CA ILE A 66 0.18 -2.62 -2.83
C ILE A 66 0.07 -3.55 -1.62
N VAL A 67 1.19 -3.98 -1.03
CA VAL A 67 1.20 -4.85 0.15
C VAL A 67 0.43 -4.22 1.31
N GLN A 68 0.67 -2.94 1.61
CA GLN A 68 -0.07 -2.24 2.65
C GLN A 68 -1.58 -2.24 2.39
N LEU A 69 -2.01 -1.96 1.15
CA LEU A 69 -3.43 -1.98 0.79
C LEU A 69 -4.03 -3.38 0.93
N VAL A 70 -3.28 -4.43 0.57
CA VAL A 70 -3.70 -5.83 0.77
C VAL A 70 -3.99 -6.11 2.25
N ASP A 71 -3.08 -5.70 3.14
CA ASP A 71 -3.24 -5.87 4.58
C ASP A 71 -4.43 -5.08 5.13
N GLU A 72 -4.64 -3.85 4.63
CA GLU A 72 -5.79 -3.03 5.03
C GLU A 72 -7.12 -3.63 4.57
N PHE A 73 -7.18 -4.22 3.37
CA PHE A 73 -8.36 -4.93 2.89
C PHE A 73 -8.79 -6.02 3.87
N ALA A 74 -7.84 -6.81 4.42
CA ALA A 74 -8.13 -7.89 5.36
C ALA A 74 -9.00 -7.48 6.57
N THR A 75 -9.06 -6.19 6.88
CA THR A 75 -9.83 -5.61 7.98
C THR A 75 -11.09 -4.85 7.55
N PHE A 76 -11.44 -4.88 6.27
CA PHE A 76 -12.60 -4.18 5.72
C PHE A 76 -13.92 -4.80 6.19
N GLU A 77 -14.83 -3.96 6.63
CA GLU A 77 -16.17 -4.35 7.06
C GLU A 77 -17.22 -3.42 6.44
N LEU A 78 -18.19 -3.99 5.71
CA LEU A 78 -19.22 -3.21 5.00
C LEU A 78 -20.18 -2.47 5.95
N ASP A 79 -20.34 -2.96 7.17
CA ASP A 79 -21.22 -2.40 8.19
C ASP A 79 -20.48 -1.62 9.28
N ALA A 80 -19.19 -1.30 9.08
CA ALA A 80 -18.37 -0.53 10.03
C ALA A 80 -18.81 0.94 10.25
N ALA A 81 -19.95 1.37 9.69
CA ALA A 81 -20.40 2.75 9.73
C ALA A 81 -20.96 3.19 11.10
N ASP A 82 -20.92 2.33 12.12
CA ASP A 82 -21.62 2.52 13.39
C ASP A 82 -20.65 2.97 14.51
N ASP A 83 -20.88 4.18 15.01
CA ASP A 83 -20.30 4.98 16.11
C ASP A 83 -18.76 5.19 16.23
N GLU A 84 -17.88 4.35 15.66
CA GLU A 84 -16.40 4.55 15.74
C GLU A 84 -15.62 4.30 14.42
N GLY A 85 -16.27 3.77 13.37
CA GLY A 85 -15.60 3.40 12.10
C GLY A 85 -15.69 4.42 10.95
N VAL A 86 -14.77 4.31 9.98
CA VAL A 86 -14.79 5.09 8.74
C VAL A 86 -15.80 4.46 7.77
N ALA A 87 -16.68 5.27 7.18
CA ALA A 87 -17.66 4.76 6.22
C ALA A 87 -16.97 4.02 5.06
N PRO A 88 -17.43 2.83 4.64
CA PRO A 88 -16.77 1.99 3.64
C PRO A 88 -16.42 2.72 2.33
N ILE A 89 -17.31 3.60 1.86
CA ILE A 89 -17.08 4.42 0.67
C ILE A 89 -15.88 5.38 0.84
N VAL A 90 -15.71 5.95 2.03
CA VAL A 90 -14.60 6.86 2.36
C VAL A 90 -13.30 6.07 2.46
N GLN A 91 -13.35 4.86 3.03
CA GLN A 91 -12.20 3.98 3.13
C GLN A 91 -11.69 3.57 1.74
N VAL A 92 -12.57 3.10 0.86
CA VAL A 92 -12.20 2.74 -0.53
C VAL A 92 -11.68 3.93 -1.32
N ALA A 93 -12.29 5.11 -1.18
CA ALA A 93 -11.80 6.33 -1.82
C ALA A 93 -10.40 6.72 -1.32
N THR A 94 -10.12 6.52 -0.02
CA THR A 94 -8.80 6.73 0.57
C THR A 94 -7.77 5.78 -0.03
N TRP A 95 -8.09 4.49 -0.17
CA TRP A 95 -7.21 3.52 -0.79
C TRP A 95 -6.87 3.84 -2.24
N ARG A 96 -7.87 4.28 -3.03
CA ARG A 96 -7.62 4.73 -4.41
C ARG A 96 -6.68 5.93 -4.45
N ALA A 97 -6.91 6.93 -3.60
CA ALA A 97 -6.04 8.10 -3.52
C ALA A 97 -4.60 7.72 -3.13
N THR A 98 -4.43 6.81 -2.17
CA THR A 98 -3.12 6.28 -1.77
C THR A 98 -2.42 5.55 -2.91
N LEU A 99 -3.14 4.71 -3.66
CA LEU A 99 -2.58 3.99 -4.81
C LEU A 99 -2.16 4.95 -5.93
N ASP A 100 -2.97 5.95 -6.24
CA ASP A 100 -2.67 6.96 -7.26
C ASP A 100 -1.48 7.84 -6.88
N GLU A 101 -1.40 8.24 -5.61
CA GLU A 101 -0.25 8.97 -5.08
C GLU A 101 1.03 8.13 -5.16
N SER A 102 0.96 6.85 -4.79
CA SER A 102 2.08 5.93 -4.87
C SER A 102 2.53 5.67 -6.31
N ARG A 103 1.61 5.52 -7.26
CA ARG A 103 1.94 5.43 -8.70
C ARG A 103 2.66 6.67 -9.19
N ALA A 104 2.16 7.86 -8.86
CA ALA A 104 2.82 9.10 -9.26
C ALA A 104 4.23 9.22 -8.66
N ALA A 105 4.37 8.89 -7.37
CA ALA A 105 5.64 8.84 -6.66
C ALA A 105 6.61 7.83 -7.29
N ALA A 106 6.13 6.64 -7.65
CA ALA A 106 6.92 5.60 -8.27
C ALA A 106 7.35 6.00 -9.70
N ASP A 107 6.46 6.61 -10.48
CA ASP A 107 6.72 7.07 -11.85
C ASP A 107 7.79 8.18 -11.91
N ASP A 108 7.85 9.06 -10.90
CA ASP A 108 8.90 10.11 -10.78
C ASP A 108 10.32 9.52 -10.74
N VAL A 109 10.46 8.28 -10.28
CA VAL A 109 11.74 7.58 -10.10
C VAL A 109 11.79 6.24 -10.84
N TRP A 110 10.85 6.01 -11.75
CA TRP A 110 10.78 4.77 -12.53
C TRP A 110 11.82 4.81 -13.65
N GLY A 111 13.01 4.29 -13.37
CA GLY A 111 14.09 4.14 -14.34
C GLY A 111 13.93 2.90 -15.23
N ASP A 112 15.02 2.15 -15.36
CA ASP A 112 15.09 0.88 -16.09
C ASP A 112 15.34 -0.27 -15.08
N PRO A 113 14.34 -0.66 -14.27
CA PRO A 113 14.56 -1.56 -13.14
C PRO A 113 15.14 -2.91 -13.57
N THR A 114 16.00 -3.49 -12.73
CA THR A 114 16.55 -4.84 -12.94
C THR A 114 15.64 -5.93 -12.38
N LEU A 115 14.66 -5.56 -11.54
CA LEU A 115 13.68 -6.45 -10.97
C LEU A 115 12.79 -7.09 -12.04
N ALA A 116 12.85 -8.43 -12.15
CA ALA A 116 12.05 -9.19 -13.12
C ALA A 116 10.52 -9.04 -12.92
N TYR A 117 10.08 -8.62 -11.73
CA TYR A 117 8.68 -8.40 -11.40
C TYR A 117 8.23 -6.94 -11.56
N ALA A 118 9.08 -6.01 -12.00
CA ALA A 118 8.74 -4.58 -12.08
C ALA A 118 7.49 -4.32 -12.94
N ASP A 119 7.38 -4.97 -14.10
CA ASP A 119 6.20 -4.86 -14.96
C ASP A 119 4.96 -5.48 -14.30
N GLN A 120 5.14 -6.58 -13.55
CA GLN A 120 4.05 -7.25 -12.85
C GLN A 120 3.49 -6.34 -11.75
N VAL A 121 4.32 -5.54 -11.07
CA VAL A 121 3.89 -4.56 -10.06
C VAL A 121 3.05 -3.44 -10.67
N ARG A 122 3.40 -2.96 -11.87
CA ARG A 122 2.60 -1.97 -12.60
C ARG A 122 1.24 -2.53 -13.05
N ASP A 123 1.25 -3.74 -13.59
CA ASP A 123 0.04 -4.44 -14.01
C ASP A 123 -0.88 -4.70 -12.81
N ALA A 124 -0.29 -5.13 -11.69
CA ALA A 124 -0.93 -5.34 -10.41
C ALA A 124 -1.61 -4.05 -9.91
N ALA A 125 -0.88 -2.94 -9.87
CA ALA A 125 -1.45 -1.65 -9.51
C ALA A 125 -2.63 -1.30 -10.41
N THR A 126 -2.51 -1.49 -11.73
CA THR A 126 -3.58 -1.21 -12.71
C THR A 126 -4.84 -2.04 -12.43
N ARG A 127 -4.68 -3.33 -12.19
CA ARG A 127 -5.79 -4.23 -11.85
C ARG A 127 -6.44 -3.84 -10.52
N LEU A 128 -5.63 -3.48 -9.53
CA LEU A 128 -6.09 -3.09 -8.21
C LEU A 128 -7.01 -1.87 -8.26
N ASP A 129 -6.60 -0.82 -8.97
CA ASP A 129 -7.42 0.39 -9.15
C ASP A 129 -8.74 0.10 -9.86
N GLY A 130 -8.74 -0.73 -10.90
CA GLY A 130 -10.00 -1.13 -11.57
C GLY A 130 -10.97 -1.89 -10.64
N LEU A 131 -10.44 -2.72 -9.74
CA LEU A 131 -11.25 -3.39 -8.72
C LEU A 131 -11.78 -2.40 -7.69
N LEU A 132 -10.93 -1.48 -7.21
CA LEU A 132 -11.33 -0.43 -6.27
C LEU A 132 -12.39 0.51 -6.87
N GLU A 133 -12.28 0.89 -8.13
CA GLU A 133 -13.29 1.67 -8.86
C GLU A 133 -14.65 0.94 -8.91
N THR A 134 -14.61 -0.38 -9.13
CA THR A 134 -15.81 -1.23 -9.18
C THR A 134 -16.49 -1.29 -7.81
N VAL A 135 -15.71 -1.48 -6.74
CA VAL A 135 -16.22 -1.50 -5.37
C VAL A 135 -16.78 -0.13 -4.98
N GLU A 136 -16.07 0.96 -5.27
CA GLU A 136 -16.53 2.33 -4.98
C GLU A 136 -17.86 2.63 -5.67
N THR A 137 -17.98 2.29 -6.96
CA THR A 137 -19.23 2.47 -7.72
C THR A 137 -20.38 1.69 -7.10
N SER A 138 -20.12 0.45 -6.66
CA SER A 138 -21.12 -0.41 -6.04
C SER A 138 -21.54 0.12 -4.65
N LEU A 139 -20.60 0.66 -3.88
CA LEU A 139 -20.86 1.32 -2.60
C LEU A 139 -21.70 2.60 -2.75
N VAL A 140 -21.40 3.43 -3.76
CA VAL A 140 -22.22 4.61 -4.11
C VAL A 140 -23.65 4.19 -4.45
N ALA A 141 -23.81 3.12 -5.25
CA ALA A 141 -25.13 2.60 -5.60
C ALA A 141 -25.87 2.07 -4.37
N LEU A 142 -25.19 1.33 -3.49
CA LEU A 142 -25.74 0.80 -2.25
C LEU A 142 -26.23 1.92 -1.31
N ASP A 143 -25.42 2.95 -1.09
CA ASP A 143 -25.78 4.11 -0.27
C ASP A 143 -27.01 4.85 -0.83
N GLU A 144 -27.07 5.05 -2.16
CA GLU A 144 -28.22 5.67 -2.80
C GLU A 144 -29.50 4.81 -2.64
N GLN A 145 -29.41 3.48 -2.77
CA GLN A 145 -30.57 2.60 -2.54
C GLN A 145 -30.99 2.57 -1.07
N ARG A 146 -30.04 2.55 -0.12
CA ARG A 146 -30.30 2.66 1.32
C ARG A 146 -31.10 3.92 1.64
N ARG A 147 -30.75 5.06 1.04
CA ARG A 147 -31.47 6.34 1.22
C ARG A 147 -32.87 6.33 0.63
N ARG A 148 -33.08 5.68 -0.50
CA ARG A 148 -34.39 5.64 -1.20
C ARG A 148 -35.38 4.66 -0.58
N HIS A 149 -34.89 3.49 -0.17
CA HIS A 149 -35.75 2.35 0.16
C HIS A 149 -35.65 1.93 1.64
N GLY A 150 -34.65 2.42 2.38
CA GLY A 150 -34.31 1.97 3.72
C GLY A 150 -33.40 0.74 3.71
N ALA A 151 -32.76 0.48 4.85
CA ALA A 151 -31.77 -0.60 4.98
C ALA A 151 -32.36 -2.00 4.82
N ASP A 152 -33.62 -2.21 5.22
CA ASP A 152 -34.29 -3.52 5.24
C ASP A 152 -34.88 -3.93 3.88
N HIS A 153 -34.68 -3.14 2.82
CA HIS A 153 -35.24 -3.44 1.51
C HIS A 153 -34.46 -4.57 0.81
N GLU A 154 -35.14 -5.53 0.19
CA GLU A 154 -34.53 -6.71 -0.47
C GLU A 154 -33.39 -6.33 -1.44
N LEU A 155 -33.63 -5.36 -2.32
CA LEU A 155 -32.60 -4.83 -3.24
C LEU A 155 -31.34 -4.31 -2.53
N VAL A 156 -31.48 -3.70 -1.35
CA VAL A 156 -30.34 -3.20 -0.57
C VAL A 156 -29.54 -4.37 0.00
N GLY A 157 -30.20 -5.42 0.47
CA GLY A 157 -29.56 -6.67 0.88
C GLY A 157 -28.79 -7.33 -0.27
N GLU A 158 -29.42 -7.47 -1.44
CA GLU A 158 -28.76 -8.06 -2.63
C GLU A 158 -27.54 -7.26 -3.10
N LEU A 159 -27.61 -5.93 -3.03
CA LEU A 159 -26.48 -5.06 -3.37
C LEU A 159 -25.36 -5.15 -2.34
N ALA A 160 -25.67 -5.24 -1.05
CA ALA A 160 -24.68 -5.45 0.00
C ALA A 160 -23.93 -6.77 -0.21
N GLU A 161 -24.65 -7.88 -0.42
CA GLU A 161 -24.05 -9.18 -0.74
C GLU A 161 -23.24 -9.17 -2.05
N ASN A 162 -23.58 -8.29 -3.00
CA ASN A 162 -22.78 -8.11 -4.20
C ASN A 162 -21.46 -7.39 -3.91
N VAL A 163 -21.51 -6.32 -3.11
CA VAL A 163 -20.31 -5.58 -2.66
C VAL A 163 -19.38 -6.51 -1.88
N ASP A 164 -19.92 -7.30 -0.94
CA ASP A 164 -19.12 -8.25 -0.15
C ASP A 164 -18.35 -9.23 -1.05
N ARG A 165 -19.01 -9.80 -2.06
CA ARG A 165 -18.34 -10.70 -3.03
C ARG A 165 -17.27 -10.00 -3.87
N GLN A 166 -17.45 -8.72 -4.18
CA GLN A 166 -16.44 -7.94 -4.89
C GLN A 166 -15.21 -7.68 -4.00
N VAL A 167 -15.43 -7.38 -2.71
CA VAL A 167 -14.36 -7.22 -1.72
C VAL A 167 -13.63 -8.54 -1.50
N GLU A 168 -14.32 -9.66 -1.36
CA GLU A 168 -13.68 -10.99 -1.28
C GLU A 168 -12.86 -11.31 -2.54
N LEU A 169 -13.29 -10.86 -3.73
CA LEU A 169 -12.51 -11.01 -4.95
C LEU A 169 -11.27 -10.10 -4.93
N LEU A 170 -11.43 -8.86 -4.48
CA LEU A 170 -10.34 -7.90 -4.29
C LEU A 170 -9.26 -8.49 -3.37
N HIS A 171 -9.64 -9.05 -2.22
CA HIS A 171 -8.70 -9.71 -1.30
C HIS A 171 -7.95 -10.84 -1.97
N ARG A 172 -8.64 -11.77 -2.64
CA ARG A 172 -7.98 -12.92 -3.28
C ARG A 172 -7.03 -12.51 -4.40
N VAL A 173 -7.38 -11.48 -5.17
CA VAL A 173 -6.48 -10.94 -6.20
C VAL A 173 -5.28 -10.27 -5.57
N ALA A 174 -5.49 -9.53 -4.48
CA ALA A 174 -4.45 -8.86 -3.72
C ALA A 174 -3.46 -9.85 -3.08
N GLU A 175 -3.94 -10.91 -2.42
CA GLU A 175 -3.12 -12.01 -1.88
C GLU A 175 -2.29 -12.71 -2.97
N ALA A 176 -2.90 -13.02 -4.12
CA ALA A 176 -2.21 -13.66 -5.24
C ALA A 176 -1.11 -12.78 -5.88
N MET A 177 -1.06 -11.49 -5.54
CA MET A 177 -0.01 -10.57 -6.00
C MET A 177 1.18 -10.47 -5.03
N THR A 178 1.02 -10.96 -3.79
CA THR A 178 2.04 -10.89 -2.74
C THR A 178 2.63 -12.27 -2.38
N GLU A 179 2.01 -13.37 -2.83
CA GLU A 179 2.53 -14.75 -2.80
C GLU A 179 3.53 -15.07 -3.94
#